data_AF-A0A7J8N509-F1
#
_entry.id   AF-A0A7J8N509-F1
#
_cell.length_a   1.000
_cell.length_b   1.000
_cell.length_c   1.000
_cell.angle_alpha   90.00
_cell.angle_beta   90.00
_cell.angle_gamma   90.00
#
_symmetry.space_group_name_H-M   'P 1'
#
loop_
_entity.id
_entity.type
_entity.pdbx_description
1 polymer ?
#
loop_
_entity_poly.entity_id
_entity_poly.type
_entity_poly.pdbx_seq_one_letter_code
_entity_poly.pdbx_strand_id
1 'polypeptide(L)'
;MFGIEAYYLFDGGGVVRSKSNQYPNTSLIQIEGVNTKEEVAWYAGKRMAYIYKAKVKKNGSHYRCIWGKVTRPHGNSGVVRAKFKSNLPPKSMVSVEIESESSCTLAISKVILASYCLDAERLVIDYLSDSAFSLYTQIFKTPKKTMKTNSKLFTIGLVTAWYSSNIGVLLLNKYLLSNYGFKYPIFLTMCHMTACSLLSYIAIAWMKMVPMQTIRSRVQFFKISALSLVFCVSVVFGNISLRFLPVSFNQAVGATTPFFTAVFAYLMTLKREAWLTYLTLVPVVAGVIIASGGEPSFHLFGFIMCISATAARALKTVLQGILLSSEGEKLNSMNLLLYMAPMAVVFLLPATLIMEENVVGITLALARDDIKIIWYLLFNSALAYFVNLTNFLVTKHTSALTLQVLGNAKGAVAVVVSILIFRNPVSVTGMLGYTLTVFGVILYSEAKKRSK
;
A
#
# COMPACT_ATOMS: atom_id res chain seq x y z
N MET A 1 -17.47 14.74 -20.30
CA MET A 1 -17.06 14.81 -18.88
C MET A 1 -16.19 16.05 -18.72
N PHE A 2 -16.77 17.11 -18.17
CA PHE A 2 -16.14 18.42 -18.00
C PHE A 2 -15.10 18.35 -16.87
N GLY A 3 -13.83 18.60 -17.17
CA GLY A 3 -12.78 18.76 -16.17
C GLY A 3 -12.70 20.22 -15.76
N ILE A 4 -12.96 20.50 -14.49
CA ILE A 4 -12.75 21.80 -13.84
C ILE A 4 -11.70 21.60 -12.74
N GLU A 5 -10.58 22.31 -12.85
CA GLU A 5 -9.47 22.28 -11.88
C GLU A 5 -9.37 23.64 -11.20
N ALA A 6 -9.10 23.66 -9.89
CA ALA A 6 -8.91 24.87 -9.09
C ALA A 6 -7.41 25.20 -8.94
N TYR A 7 -7.04 26.49 -8.93
CA TYR A 7 -5.63 26.90 -8.97
C TYR A 7 -5.27 28.07 -8.06
N TYR A 8 -3.97 28.17 -7.72
CA TYR A 8 -3.37 29.27 -6.97
C TYR A 8 -2.85 30.36 -7.92
N LEU A 9 -3.19 31.61 -7.61
CA LEU A 9 -2.58 32.79 -8.22
C LEU A 9 -1.32 33.14 -7.42
N PHE A 10 -0.17 33.15 -8.08
CA PHE A 10 1.05 33.69 -7.52
C PHE A 10 1.31 35.06 -8.15
N ASP A 11 1.61 36.05 -7.31
CA ASP A 11 2.13 37.31 -7.82
C ASP A 11 3.53 37.08 -8.40
N GLY A 12 3.59 37.26 -9.69
CA GLY A 12 4.77 37.76 -10.38
C GLY A 12 4.21 38.58 -11.52
N GLY A 13 3.51 39.67 -11.21
CA GLY A 13 3.08 40.67 -12.19
C GLY A 13 4.23 40.85 -13.17
N GLY A 14 4.01 40.51 -14.45
CA GLY A 14 5.07 40.06 -15.34
C GLY A 14 6.28 40.99 -15.40
N VAL A 15 7.24 40.81 -14.49
CA VAL A 15 8.51 41.50 -14.51
C VAL A 15 9.33 40.73 -15.53
N VAL A 16 9.32 41.21 -16.77
CA VAL A 16 10.45 40.96 -17.67
C VAL A 16 11.66 41.52 -16.91
N ARG A 17 12.68 40.68 -16.67
CA ARG A 17 14.00 41.16 -16.23
C ARG A 17 14.49 42.14 -17.30
N SER A 18 14.16 43.42 -17.11
CA SER A 18 14.41 44.61 -17.96
C SER A 18 13.12 45.42 -18.17
N LYS A 19 13.15 46.63 -17.59
CA LYS A 19 12.30 47.84 -17.67
C LYS A 19 11.11 47.93 -18.67
N SER A 20 10.05 48.57 -18.14
CA SER A 20 9.04 49.49 -18.74
C SER A 20 7.64 49.01 -19.17
N ASN A 21 7.39 47.75 -19.53
CA ASN A 21 6.06 47.34 -20.01
C ASN A 21 5.33 46.39 -19.05
N GLN A 22 4.23 46.87 -18.45
CA GLN A 22 3.31 46.07 -17.64
C GLN A 22 2.05 45.72 -18.45
N TYR A 23 1.70 44.44 -18.50
CA TYR A 23 0.47 43.97 -19.14
C TYR A 23 -0.54 43.55 -18.04
N PRO A 24 -1.43 44.45 -17.59
CA PRO A 24 -2.28 44.20 -16.42
C PRO A 24 -3.35 43.11 -16.64
N ASN A 25 -3.63 42.77 -17.90
CA ASN A 25 -4.53 41.68 -18.26
C ASN A 25 -3.84 40.30 -18.29
N THR A 26 -2.57 40.21 -17.91
CA THR A 26 -1.78 38.98 -17.95
C THR A 26 -1.25 38.62 -16.58
N SER A 27 -1.56 37.43 -16.08
CA SER A 27 -1.19 36.96 -14.75
C SER A 27 -0.47 35.62 -14.81
N LEU A 28 0.42 35.37 -13.84
CA LEU A 28 1.05 34.07 -13.64
C LEU A 28 0.20 33.24 -12.69
N ILE A 29 0.02 31.95 -13.00
CA ILE A 29 -0.84 31.05 -12.24
C ILE A 29 -0.06 29.75 -12.04
N GLN A 30 0.09 29.32 -10.78
CA GLN A 30 0.68 28.03 -10.48
C GLN A 30 -0.41 26.96 -10.59
N ILE A 31 -0.15 25.94 -11.39
CA ILE A 31 -1.05 24.79 -11.47
C ILE A 31 -0.70 23.82 -10.34
N GLU A 32 -1.67 23.54 -9.47
CA GLU A 32 -1.51 22.60 -8.37
C GLU A 32 -1.28 21.18 -8.90
N GLY A 33 -0.30 20.47 -8.36
CA GLY A 33 0.02 19.09 -8.79
C GLY A 33 0.71 18.98 -10.15
N VAL A 34 1.18 20.11 -10.71
CA VAL A 34 2.00 20.16 -11.92
C VAL A 34 3.34 20.80 -11.57
N ASN A 35 4.44 20.07 -11.79
CA ASN A 35 5.77 20.50 -11.38
C ASN A 35 6.78 20.60 -12.54
N THR A 36 6.36 20.27 -13.76
CA THR A 36 7.24 20.22 -14.94
C THR A 36 6.68 21.07 -16.07
N LYS A 37 7.57 21.59 -16.92
CA LYS A 37 7.19 22.45 -18.05
C LYS A 37 6.36 21.69 -19.10
N GLU A 38 6.63 20.41 -19.29
CA GLU A 38 5.96 19.53 -20.24
C GLU A 38 4.50 19.30 -19.86
N GLU A 39 4.23 19.11 -18.57
CA GLU A 39 2.87 18.97 -18.05
C GLU A 39 2.08 20.29 -18.18
N VAL A 40 2.74 21.43 -17.98
CA VAL A 40 2.14 22.75 -18.15
C VAL A 40 1.77 23.02 -19.60
N ALA A 41 2.59 22.57 -20.56
CA ALA A 41 2.36 22.82 -21.98
C ALA A 41 1.00 22.28 -22.47
N TRP A 42 0.49 21.20 -21.85
CA TRP A 42 -0.84 20.66 -22.14
C TRP A 42 -1.98 21.65 -21.87
N TYR A 43 -1.78 22.59 -20.94
CA TYR A 43 -2.78 23.59 -20.57
C TYR A 43 -2.80 24.78 -21.52
N ALA A 44 -1.80 24.92 -22.42
CA ALA A 44 -1.76 26.00 -23.38
C ALA A 44 -3.03 26.03 -24.24
N GLY A 45 -3.64 27.21 -24.34
CA GLY A 45 -4.86 27.41 -25.14
C GLY A 45 -6.17 27.14 -24.40
N LYS A 46 -6.16 26.63 -23.17
CA LYS A 46 -7.39 26.33 -22.42
C LYS A 46 -8.00 27.56 -21.77
N ARG A 47 -9.34 27.60 -21.68
CA ARG A 47 -10.09 28.70 -21.05
C ARG A 47 -10.10 28.53 -19.53
N MET A 48 -10.00 29.66 -18.83
CA MET A 48 -10.07 29.73 -17.38
C MET A 48 -11.03 30.82 -16.91
N ALA A 49 -11.47 30.74 -15.66
CA ALA A 49 -12.47 31.60 -15.05
C ALA A 49 -12.02 31.92 -13.63
N TYR A 50 -11.82 33.19 -13.31
CA TYR A 50 -11.63 33.64 -11.93
C TYR A 50 -12.98 34.01 -11.33
N ILE A 51 -13.42 33.26 -10.31
CA ILE A 51 -14.69 33.49 -9.61
C ILE A 51 -14.43 34.18 -8.27
N TYR A 52 -15.18 35.24 -7.98
CA TYR A 52 -15.12 35.98 -6.72
C TYR A 52 -16.51 36.41 -6.26
N LYS A 53 -16.67 36.57 -4.94
CA LYS A 53 -17.91 37.10 -4.32
C LYS A 53 -17.85 38.64 -4.29
N ALA A 54 -18.83 39.28 -4.90
CA ALA A 54 -19.05 40.71 -4.88
C ALA A 54 -20.04 41.12 -3.77
N LYS A 55 -19.85 42.32 -3.23
CA LYS A 55 -20.72 42.88 -2.17
C LYS A 55 -22.15 43.12 -2.64
N VAL A 56 -22.31 43.52 -3.91
CA VAL A 56 -23.63 43.85 -4.50
C VAL A 56 -24.12 42.70 -5.37
N LYS A 57 -25.38 42.30 -5.13
CA LYS A 57 -26.08 41.28 -5.92
C LYS A 57 -26.37 41.82 -7.32
N LYS A 58 -25.99 41.08 -8.35
CA LYS A 58 -26.28 41.40 -9.76
C LYS A 58 -26.78 40.14 -10.45
N ASN A 59 -27.91 40.22 -11.15
CA ASN A 59 -28.54 39.09 -11.84
C ASN A 59 -28.76 37.87 -10.91
N GLY A 60 -29.30 38.11 -9.71
CA GLY A 60 -29.64 37.02 -8.78
C GLY A 60 -28.47 36.42 -7.99
N SER A 61 -27.20 36.76 -8.29
CA SER A 61 -26.03 36.18 -7.62
C SER A 61 -25.08 37.24 -7.05
N HIS A 62 -24.41 36.89 -5.95
CA HIS A 62 -23.26 37.64 -5.43
C HIS A 62 -21.95 37.23 -6.10
N TYR A 63 -21.92 36.16 -6.90
CA TYR A 63 -20.71 35.67 -7.53
C TYR A 63 -20.51 36.29 -8.91
N ARG A 64 -19.27 36.66 -9.21
CA ARG A 64 -18.84 37.20 -10.50
C ARG A 64 -17.69 36.35 -11.05
N CYS A 65 -17.63 36.24 -12.37
CA CYS A 65 -16.61 35.45 -13.07
C CYS A 65 -15.85 36.31 -14.08
N ILE A 66 -14.51 36.23 -14.10
CA ILE A 66 -13.64 36.84 -15.10
C ILE A 66 -13.00 35.73 -15.92
N TRP A 67 -13.31 35.68 -17.22
CA TRP A 67 -12.76 34.67 -18.11
C TRP A 67 -11.37 35.05 -18.62
N GLY A 68 -10.52 34.05 -18.79
CA GLY A 68 -9.19 34.15 -19.39
C GLY A 68 -8.81 32.90 -20.17
N LYS A 69 -7.57 32.88 -20.67
CA LYS A 69 -7.00 31.79 -21.46
C LYS A 69 -5.53 31.59 -21.08
N VAL A 70 -5.12 30.34 -20.95
CA VAL A 70 -3.70 29.99 -20.80
C VAL A 70 -2.97 30.29 -22.11
N THR A 71 -1.91 31.07 -22.03
CA THR A 71 -1.13 31.47 -23.21
C THR A 71 0.10 30.57 -23.41
N ARG A 72 0.96 30.45 -22.40
CA ARG A 72 2.21 29.68 -22.47
C ARG A 72 2.71 29.26 -21.09
N PRO A 73 3.51 28.18 -20.99
CA PRO A 73 4.25 27.87 -19.77
C PRO A 73 5.20 29.01 -19.38
N HIS A 74 5.44 29.16 -18.08
CA HIS A 74 6.37 30.12 -17.51
C HIS A 74 7.33 29.41 -16.56
N GLY A 75 8.64 29.52 -16.79
CA GLY A 75 9.64 28.81 -16.01
C GLY A 75 9.55 27.28 -16.13
N ASN A 76 10.11 26.58 -15.14
CA ASN A 76 10.18 25.11 -15.09
C ASN A 76 9.34 24.47 -13.98
N SER A 77 8.59 25.27 -13.21
CA SER A 77 8.04 24.87 -11.91
C SER A 77 6.52 24.75 -11.88
N GLY A 78 5.85 24.51 -13.02
CA GLY A 78 4.39 24.35 -13.02
C GLY A 78 3.57 25.63 -13.22
N VAL A 79 4.22 26.77 -13.49
CA VAL A 79 3.57 28.08 -13.67
C VAL A 79 3.12 28.26 -15.13
N VAL A 80 1.92 28.79 -15.34
CA VAL A 80 1.43 29.29 -16.63
C VAL A 80 1.33 30.80 -16.65
N ARG A 81 1.47 31.38 -17.84
CA ARG A 81 1.00 32.73 -18.15
C ARG A 81 -0.42 32.67 -18.70
N ALA A 82 -1.35 33.39 -18.08
CA ALA A 82 -2.73 33.49 -18.51
C ALA A 82 -3.13 34.92 -18.85
N LYS A 83 -3.96 35.10 -19.88
CA LYS A 83 -4.51 36.40 -20.28
C LYS A 83 -6.01 36.44 -20.00
N PHE A 84 -6.46 37.40 -19.22
CA PHE A 84 -7.86 37.59 -18.84
C PHE A 84 -8.56 38.67 -19.68
N LYS A 85 -9.88 38.57 -19.83
CA LYS A 85 -10.71 39.56 -20.54
C LYS A 85 -10.74 40.91 -19.83
N SER A 86 -10.70 40.90 -18.50
CA SER A 86 -10.58 42.09 -17.66
C SER A 86 -9.50 41.86 -16.61
N ASN A 87 -8.94 42.96 -16.08
CA ASN A 87 -7.91 42.89 -15.04
C ASN A 87 -8.47 42.19 -13.80
N LEU A 88 -7.66 41.32 -13.19
CA LEU A 88 -8.03 40.67 -11.94
C LEU A 88 -8.01 41.69 -10.79
N PRO A 89 -8.92 41.56 -9.80
CA PRO A 89 -8.94 42.46 -8.65
C PRO A 89 -7.69 42.27 -7.77
N PRO A 90 -7.19 43.31 -7.08
CA PRO A 90 -5.99 43.21 -6.23
C PRO A 90 -6.02 42.10 -5.17
N LYS A 91 -7.21 41.75 -4.66
CA LYS A 91 -7.41 40.64 -3.71
C LYS A 91 -7.05 39.26 -4.27
N SER A 92 -6.94 39.11 -5.59
CA SER A 92 -6.55 37.86 -6.23
C SER A 92 -5.03 37.63 -6.22
N MET A 93 -4.24 38.59 -5.72
CA MET A 93 -2.78 38.62 -5.84
C MET A 93 -2.06 38.30 -4.51
N VAL A 94 -2.81 37.97 -3.45
CA VAL A 94 -2.25 37.61 -2.13
C VAL A 94 -2.30 36.08 -1.95
N SER A 95 -1.16 35.48 -1.60
CA SER A 95 -1.06 34.07 -1.22
C SER A 95 -1.94 33.83 0.01
N VAL A 96 -3.00 33.03 -0.14
CA VAL A 96 -3.79 32.57 1.03
C VAL A 96 -3.09 31.33 1.57
N GLU A 97 -2.38 31.47 2.69
CA GLU A 97 -1.96 30.32 3.51
C GLU A 97 -3.22 29.60 4.01
N ILE A 98 -3.25 28.27 3.86
CA ILE A 98 -4.31 27.43 4.40
C ILE A 98 -4.06 27.31 5.91
N GLU A 99 -4.72 28.14 6.71
CA GLU A 99 -4.92 27.83 8.12
C GLU A 99 -5.93 26.68 8.25
N SER A 100 -5.60 25.76 9.16
CA SER A 100 -6.35 24.56 9.51
C SER A 100 -7.83 24.85 9.77
N GLU A 101 -8.67 23.89 9.36
CA GLU A 101 -10.12 23.83 9.55
C GLU A 101 -10.58 24.25 10.96
N SER A 102 -11.01 25.51 11.12
CA SER A 102 -12.01 25.92 12.11
C SER A 102 -12.29 27.42 12.03
N SER A 103 -13.04 27.87 11.03
CA SER A 103 -14.01 28.98 11.16
C SER A 103 -14.69 29.28 9.83
N CYS A 104 -16.01 29.36 9.87
CA CYS A 104 -16.85 29.86 8.79
C CYS A 104 -16.43 31.27 8.37
N THR A 105 -16.58 31.56 7.07
CA THR A 105 -16.63 32.91 6.48
C THR A 105 -15.30 33.60 6.16
N LEU A 106 -14.46 33.04 5.28
CA LEU A 106 -13.41 33.82 4.59
C LEU A 106 -13.33 33.54 3.08
N ALA A 107 -13.01 34.62 2.35
CA ALA A 107 -13.23 34.85 0.93
C ALA A 107 -12.70 33.75 -0.02
N ILE A 108 -13.61 33.01 -0.66
CA ILE A 108 -13.25 32.07 -1.71
C ILE A 108 -13.12 32.81 -3.05
N SER A 109 -11.88 33.18 -3.39
CA SER A 109 -11.48 33.55 -4.74
C SER A 109 -10.84 32.32 -5.41
N LYS A 110 -11.50 31.70 -6.40
CA LYS A 110 -10.99 30.48 -7.09
C LYS A 110 -10.89 30.70 -8.60
N VAL A 111 -9.76 30.31 -9.20
CA VAL A 111 -9.61 30.19 -10.65
C VAL A 111 -9.96 28.76 -11.08
N ILE A 112 -10.83 28.61 -12.08
CA ILE A 112 -11.33 27.35 -12.67
C ILE A 112 -10.86 27.27 -14.12
N LEU A 113 -10.19 26.19 -14.56
CA LEU A 113 -10.04 25.90 -16.01
C LEU A 113 -11.22 25.07 -16.49
N ALA A 114 -11.76 25.36 -17.67
CA ALA A 114 -12.68 24.45 -18.35
C ALA A 114 -11.97 23.83 -19.57
N SER A 115 -11.87 22.50 -19.61
CA SER A 115 -11.04 21.83 -20.61
C SER A 115 -11.66 21.63 -22.00
N TYR A 116 -12.94 21.96 -22.26
CA TYR A 116 -13.54 21.87 -23.61
C TYR A 116 -14.67 22.91 -23.80
N CYS A 117 -14.65 23.61 -24.95
CA CYS A 117 -15.69 24.54 -25.49
C CYS A 117 -16.88 23.71 -26.03
N LEU A 118 -18.15 24.13 -26.17
CA LEU A 118 -18.86 25.42 -26.17
C LEU A 118 -20.06 25.32 -25.18
N ASP A 119 -20.74 26.42 -24.81
CA ASP A 119 -21.88 26.48 -23.86
C ASP A 119 -21.61 26.51 -22.34
N ALA A 120 -20.38 26.80 -21.90
CA ALA A 120 -20.10 26.97 -20.46
C ALA A 120 -20.67 28.27 -19.83
N GLU A 121 -21.17 29.22 -20.62
CA GLU A 121 -21.69 30.50 -20.09
C GLU A 121 -23.05 30.34 -19.38
N ARG A 122 -23.94 29.44 -19.83
CA ARG A 122 -25.22 29.16 -19.14
C ARG A 122 -25.05 28.26 -17.92
N LEU A 123 -24.22 27.22 -18.03
CA LEU A 123 -24.08 26.18 -17.01
C LEU A 123 -23.42 26.68 -15.71
N VAL A 124 -22.49 27.62 -15.79
CA VAL A 124 -21.84 28.21 -14.60
C VAL A 124 -22.77 29.21 -13.88
N ILE A 125 -23.72 29.83 -14.59
CA ILE A 125 -24.67 30.79 -13.99
C ILE A 125 -25.79 30.03 -13.25
N ASP A 126 -26.29 28.92 -13.79
CA ASP A 126 -27.33 28.10 -13.14
C ASP A 126 -26.82 27.31 -11.92
N TYR A 127 -25.53 26.94 -11.89
CA TYR A 127 -24.91 26.16 -10.80
C TYR A 127 -24.52 26.98 -9.55
N LEU A 128 -24.71 28.30 -9.56
CA LEU A 128 -24.36 29.20 -8.45
C LEU A 128 -25.56 29.51 -7.52
N SER A 129 -26.61 28.68 -7.54
CA SER A 129 -27.65 28.67 -6.50
C SER A 129 -27.18 27.86 -5.27
N ASP A 130 -27.45 28.38 -4.08
CA ASP A 130 -26.80 28.03 -2.79
C ASP A 130 -26.87 26.55 -2.37
N SER A 131 -27.66 25.71 -3.02
CA SER A 131 -27.83 24.29 -2.67
C SER A 131 -26.80 23.32 -3.28
N ALA A 132 -25.89 23.78 -4.15
CA ALA A 132 -25.00 22.90 -4.93
C ALA A 132 -23.52 22.89 -4.50
N PHE A 133 -23.10 23.66 -3.49
CA PHE A 133 -21.68 23.71 -3.10
C PHE A 133 -21.21 22.42 -2.38
N SER A 134 -22.12 21.73 -1.66
CA SER A 134 -21.83 20.43 -1.03
C SER A 134 -21.55 19.32 -2.06
N LEU A 135 -22.19 19.39 -3.24
CA LEU A 135 -21.98 18.43 -4.32
C LEU A 135 -20.64 18.66 -5.05
N TYR A 136 -20.14 19.90 -5.02
CA TYR A 136 -18.91 20.31 -5.71
C TYR A 136 -17.64 19.68 -5.11
N THR A 137 -17.60 19.49 -3.79
CA THR A 137 -16.52 18.79 -3.08
C THR A 137 -16.50 17.27 -3.33
N GLN A 138 -17.64 16.69 -3.74
CA GLN A 138 -17.77 15.23 -3.90
C GLN A 138 -17.50 14.75 -5.33
N ILE A 139 -17.73 15.61 -6.35
CA ILE A 139 -17.60 15.23 -7.76
C ILE A 139 -16.16 15.41 -8.32
N PHE A 140 -15.33 16.31 -7.77
CA PHE A 140 -14.06 16.71 -8.39
C PHE A 140 -12.78 16.02 -7.88
N LYS A 141 -12.87 14.99 -7.03
CA LYS A 141 -11.77 14.02 -6.83
C LYS A 141 -11.73 13.03 -8.02
N THR A 142 -11.43 13.52 -9.22
CA THR A 142 -11.09 12.62 -10.35
C THR A 142 -9.60 12.72 -10.69
N PRO A 143 -8.84 11.61 -10.60
CA PRO A 143 -7.42 11.60 -10.92
C PRO A 143 -7.19 11.82 -12.43
N LYS A 144 -6.06 12.47 -12.77
CA LYS A 144 -5.51 12.63 -14.13
C LYS A 144 -5.81 11.38 -14.97
N LYS A 145 -6.58 11.53 -16.05
CA LYS A 145 -6.89 10.46 -17.00
C LYS A 145 -5.70 10.26 -17.94
N THR A 146 -4.63 9.62 -17.45
CA THR A 146 -3.58 9.05 -18.31
C THR A 146 -4.18 7.93 -19.17
N MET A 147 -3.77 7.84 -20.44
CA MET A 147 -4.20 6.90 -21.48
C MET A 147 -4.77 5.57 -20.95
N LYS A 148 -6.10 5.37 -21.08
CA LYS A 148 -6.85 4.39 -20.28
C LYS A 148 -7.00 2.99 -20.90
N THR A 149 -6.43 2.70 -22.07
CA THR A 149 -6.64 1.39 -22.74
C THR A 149 -5.55 0.36 -22.38
N ASN A 150 -4.33 0.77 -22.00
CA ASN A 150 -3.27 -0.15 -21.53
C ASN A 150 -3.30 -0.41 -20.01
N SER A 151 -4.06 0.37 -19.23
CA SER A 151 -4.00 0.32 -17.76
C SER A 151 -4.62 -0.93 -17.13
N LYS A 152 -5.74 -1.43 -17.68
CA LYS A 152 -6.41 -2.63 -17.15
C LYS A 152 -5.62 -3.89 -17.43
N LEU A 153 -5.15 -4.08 -18.67
CA LEU A 153 -4.33 -5.24 -19.05
C LEU A 153 -3.02 -5.27 -18.26
N PHE A 154 -2.37 -4.12 -18.08
CA PHE A 154 -1.19 -4.00 -17.24
C PHE A 154 -1.46 -4.36 -15.77
N THR A 155 -2.58 -3.89 -15.21
CA THR A 155 -2.97 -4.21 -13.84
C THR A 155 -3.28 -5.70 -13.67
N ILE A 156 -3.99 -6.31 -14.63
CA ILE A 156 -4.25 -7.75 -14.66
C ILE A 156 -2.93 -8.52 -14.74
N GLY A 157 -2.01 -8.12 -15.62
CA GLY A 157 -0.68 -8.73 -15.73
C GLY A 157 0.12 -8.67 -14.42
N LEU A 158 0.10 -7.53 -13.71
CA LEU A 158 0.74 -7.40 -12.41
C LEU A 158 0.12 -8.30 -11.33
N VAL A 159 -1.21 -8.39 -11.28
CA VAL A 159 -1.92 -9.26 -10.34
C VAL A 159 -1.64 -10.74 -10.64
N THR A 160 -1.63 -11.13 -11.92
CA THR A 160 -1.26 -12.49 -12.35
C THR A 160 0.18 -12.80 -11.95
N ALA A 161 1.14 -11.91 -12.22
CA ALA A 161 2.54 -12.10 -11.83
C ALA A 161 2.70 -12.23 -10.30
N TRP A 162 1.94 -11.46 -9.52
CA TRP A 162 1.94 -11.56 -8.06
C TRP A 162 1.39 -12.92 -7.57
N TYR A 163 0.30 -13.42 -8.17
CA TYR A 163 -0.21 -14.75 -7.83
C TYR A 163 0.73 -15.88 -8.28
N SER A 164 1.21 -15.83 -9.52
CA SER A 164 2.15 -16.81 -10.08
C SER A 164 3.42 -16.91 -9.25
N SER A 165 3.96 -15.78 -8.81
CA SER A 165 5.15 -15.77 -7.95
C SER A 165 4.87 -16.33 -6.55
N ASN A 166 3.73 -16.00 -5.95
CA ASN A 166 3.31 -16.57 -4.66
C ASN A 166 3.12 -18.10 -4.72
N ILE A 167 2.48 -18.59 -5.79
CA ILE A 167 2.27 -20.02 -6.03
C ILE A 167 3.62 -20.69 -6.32
N GLY A 168 4.47 -20.07 -7.13
CA GLY A 168 5.80 -20.58 -7.47
C GLY A 168 6.68 -20.78 -6.25
N VAL A 169 6.78 -19.79 -5.36
CA VAL A 169 7.51 -19.94 -4.08
C VAL A 169 6.91 -21.07 -3.25
N LEU A 170 5.58 -21.14 -3.13
CA LEU A 170 4.90 -22.18 -2.35
C LEU A 170 5.20 -23.59 -2.87
N LEU A 171 5.07 -23.81 -4.18
CA LEU A 171 5.27 -25.10 -4.82
C LEU A 171 6.74 -25.54 -4.76
N LEU A 172 7.67 -24.62 -5.02
CA LEU A 172 9.10 -24.91 -4.94
C LEU A 172 9.56 -25.15 -3.50
N ASN A 173 9.04 -24.40 -2.52
CA ASN A 173 9.30 -24.68 -1.12
C ASN A 173 8.82 -26.09 -0.76
N LYS A 174 7.61 -26.47 -1.17
CA LYS A 174 7.10 -27.83 -0.94
C LYS A 174 7.96 -28.88 -1.63
N TYR A 175 8.32 -28.67 -2.88
CA TYR A 175 9.17 -29.60 -3.64
C TYR A 175 10.53 -29.79 -2.97
N LEU A 176 11.22 -28.71 -2.61
CA LEU A 176 12.51 -28.76 -1.93
C LEU A 176 12.42 -29.47 -0.57
N LEU A 177 11.45 -29.05 0.27
CA LEU A 177 11.33 -29.53 1.64
C LEU A 177 10.76 -30.94 1.77
N SER A 178 9.91 -31.38 0.85
CA SER A 178 9.20 -32.66 0.94
C SER A 178 9.65 -33.69 -0.09
N ASN A 179 9.96 -33.30 -1.32
CA ASN A 179 10.21 -34.23 -2.43
C ASN A 179 11.71 -34.38 -2.76
N TYR A 180 12.47 -33.28 -2.72
CA TYR A 180 13.88 -33.25 -3.06
C TYR A 180 14.80 -33.69 -1.90
N GLY A 181 14.26 -33.74 -0.68
CA GLY A 181 15.01 -34.15 0.52
C GLY A 181 15.71 -33.02 1.28
N PHE A 182 15.55 -31.77 0.84
CA PHE A 182 16.15 -30.60 1.48
C PHE A 182 15.30 -30.12 2.68
N LYS A 183 15.41 -30.78 3.85
CA LYS A 183 14.53 -30.54 5.01
C LYS A 183 14.96 -29.39 5.93
N TYR A 184 15.33 -28.24 5.36
CA TYR A 184 15.91 -27.10 6.09
C TYR A 184 15.16 -25.77 5.84
N PRO A 185 13.93 -25.60 6.36
CA PRO A 185 13.09 -24.43 6.11
C PRO A 185 13.61 -23.11 6.67
N ILE A 186 14.35 -23.11 7.78
CA ILE A 186 14.91 -21.88 8.36
C ILE A 186 16.05 -21.38 7.49
N PHE A 187 16.95 -22.28 7.06
CA PHE A 187 18.01 -21.98 6.10
C PHE A 187 17.46 -21.55 4.75
N LEU A 188 16.40 -22.20 4.25
CA LEU A 188 15.73 -21.77 3.03
C LEU A 188 15.25 -20.31 3.12
N THR A 189 14.67 -19.94 4.27
CA THR A 189 14.24 -18.56 4.53
C THR A 189 15.43 -17.60 4.60
N MET A 190 16.56 -18.04 5.17
CA MET A 190 17.79 -17.26 5.18
C MET A 190 18.29 -17.01 3.76
N CYS A 191 18.27 -18.01 2.87
CA CYS A 191 18.59 -17.84 1.43
C CYS A 191 17.65 -16.83 0.76
N HIS A 192 16.34 -16.88 1.04
CA HIS A 192 15.37 -15.91 0.53
C HIS A 192 15.72 -14.49 0.96
N MET A 193 16.07 -14.29 2.23
CA MET A 193 16.41 -12.96 2.76
C MET A 193 17.74 -12.47 2.19
N THR A 194 18.75 -13.33 2.02
CA THR A 194 20.01 -12.99 1.35
C THR A 194 19.75 -12.54 -0.08
N ALA A 195 18.98 -13.30 -0.86
CA ALA A 195 18.62 -12.92 -2.22
C ALA A 195 17.78 -11.63 -2.26
N CYS A 196 16.82 -11.45 -1.34
CA CYS A 196 16.04 -10.22 -1.24
C CYS A 196 16.94 -9.02 -0.96
N SER A 197 17.95 -9.14 -0.09
CA SER A 197 18.91 -8.07 0.18
C SER A 197 19.71 -7.71 -1.07
N LEU A 198 20.33 -8.71 -1.72
CA LEU A 198 21.18 -8.51 -2.90
C LEU A 198 20.39 -7.95 -4.09
N LEU A 199 19.24 -8.55 -4.42
CA LEU A 199 18.41 -8.15 -5.55
C LEU A 199 17.73 -6.79 -5.31
N SER A 200 17.34 -6.47 -4.07
CA SER A 200 16.83 -5.12 -3.73
C SER A 200 17.93 -4.08 -3.91
N TYR A 201 19.16 -4.39 -3.50
CA TYR A 201 20.30 -3.49 -3.68
C TYR A 201 20.56 -3.22 -5.17
N ILE A 202 20.61 -4.27 -5.99
CA ILE A 202 20.79 -4.14 -7.45
C ILE A 202 19.64 -3.31 -8.07
N ALA A 203 18.39 -3.59 -7.69
CA ALA A 203 17.24 -2.88 -8.25
C ALA A 203 17.18 -1.39 -7.87
N ILE A 204 17.65 -1.03 -6.67
CA ILE A 204 17.66 0.37 -6.19
C ILE A 204 18.91 1.10 -6.69
N ALA A 205 20.10 0.53 -6.48
CA ALA A 205 21.37 1.19 -6.79
C ALA A 205 21.68 1.22 -8.28
N TRP A 206 21.44 0.11 -8.99
CA TRP A 206 21.77 -0.01 -10.42
C TRP A 206 20.57 0.35 -11.30
N MET A 207 19.44 -0.34 -11.12
CA MET A 207 18.28 -0.15 -12.00
C MET A 207 17.49 1.13 -11.71
N LYS A 208 17.78 1.82 -10.59
CA LYS A 208 17.10 3.04 -10.14
C LYS A 208 15.57 2.92 -10.19
N MET A 209 15.04 1.72 -9.91
CA MET A 209 13.60 1.45 -9.96
C MET A 209 12.81 2.27 -8.92
N VAL A 210 13.46 2.60 -7.81
CA VAL A 210 12.92 3.39 -6.70
C VAL A 210 14.02 4.33 -6.20
N PRO A 211 13.71 5.59 -5.83
CA PRO A 211 14.69 6.45 -5.18
C PRO A 211 15.21 5.82 -3.89
N MET A 212 16.53 5.77 -3.73
CA MET A 212 17.16 5.28 -2.51
C MET A 212 16.79 6.21 -1.35
N GLN A 213 16.20 5.64 -0.30
CA GLN A 213 15.81 6.39 0.89
C GLN A 213 16.77 6.04 2.02
N THR A 214 17.52 7.02 2.49
CA THR A 214 18.43 6.83 3.62
C THR A 214 17.65 6.73 4.94
N ILE A 215 18.20 5.97 5.89
CA ILE A 215 17.69 5.91 7.25
C ILE A 215 17.94 7.27 7.91
N ARG A 216 16.86 7.93 8.33
CA ARG A 216 16.89 9.31 8.85
C ARG A 216 17.28 9.37 10.32
N SER A 217 16.97 8.33 11.10
CA SER A 217 17.12 8.34 12.56
C SER A 217 17.52 6.97 13.11
N ARG A 218 18.23 6.97 14.24
CA ARG A 218 18.50 5.78 15.06
C ARG A 218 17.19 5.09 15.47
N VAL A 219 16.14 5.85 15.75
CA VAL A 219 14.81 5.32 16.09
C VAL A 219 14.24 4.52 14.92
N GLN A 220 14.34 5.05 13.70
CA GLN A 220 13.90 4.35 12.49
C GLN A 220 14.69 3.05 12.28
N PHE A 221 16.00 3.07 12.51
CA PHE A 221 16.84 1.87 12.46
C PHE A 221 16.38 0.81 13.48
N PHE A 222 16.16 1.19 14.74
CA PHE A 222 15.66 0.27 15.77
C PHE A 222 14.29 -0.30 15.42
N LYS A 223 13.38 0.49 14.84
CA LYS A 223 12.09 -0.01 14.35
C LYS A 223 12.24 -1.05 13.24
N ILE A 224 13.15 -0.82 12.28
CA ILE A 224 13.44 -1.78 11.21
C ILE A 224 14.05 -3.06 11.78
N SER A 225 15.02 -2.93 12.70
CA SER A 225 15.64 -4.08 13.37
C SER A 225 14.62 -4.89 14.17
N ALA A 226 13.74 -4.24 14.92
CA ALA A 226 12.64 -4.90 15.63
C ALA A 226 11.68 -5.63 14.67
N LEU A 227 11.34 -5.00 13.54
CA LEU A 227 10.53 -5.63 12.49
C LEU A 227 11.22 -6.90 11.93
N SER A 228 12.52 -6.86 11.68
CA SER A 228 13.30 -8.03 11.25
C SER A 228 13.30 -9.13 12.31
N LEU A 229 13.55 -8.79 13.57
CA LEU A 229 13.55 -9.75 14.67
C LEU A 229 12.19 -10.45 14.82
N VAL A 230 11.10 -9.69 14.84
CA VAL A 230 9.74 -10.22 14.92
C VAL A 230 9.43 -11.14 13.74
N PHE A 231 9.89 -10.78 12.54
CA PHE A 231 9.80 -11.67 11.38
C PHE A 231 10.55 -12.99 11.62
N CYS A 232 11.79 -12.95 12.08
CA CYS A 232 12.59 -14.15 12.36
C CYS A 232 11.94 -15.04 13.42
N VAL A 233 11.48 -14.46 14.54
CA VAL A 233 10.74 -15.19 15.59
C VAL A 233 9.52 -15.89 15.01
N SER A 234 8.76 -15.21 14.13
CA SER A 234 7.58 -15.78 13.49
C SER A 234 7.88 -16.98 12.59
N VAL A 235 9.05 -16.99 11.94
CA VAL A 235 9.54 -18.08 11.09
C VAL A 235 9.99 -19.25 11.95
N VAL A 236 10.84 -19.00 12.95
CA VAL A 236 11.39 -20.02 13.84
C VAL A 236 10.26 -20.73 14.59
N PHE A 237 9.39 -19.99 15.27
CA PHE A 237 8.30 -20.57 16.05
C PHE A 237 7.29 -21.31 15.17
N GLY A 238 7.03 -20.81 13.96
CA GLY A 238 6.15 -21.47 13.00
C GLY A 238 6.72 -22.80 12.48
N ASN A 239 8.04 -22.92 12.36
CA ASN A 239 8.67 -24.18 11.99
C ASN A 239 8.73 -25.15 13.17
N ILE A 240 8.94 -24.66 14.39
CA ILE A 240 8.88 -25.49 15.60
C ILE A 240 7.48 -26.08 15.77
N SER A 241 6.42 -25.27 15.62
CA SER A 241 5.04 -25.77 15.80
C SER A 241 4.67 -26.87 14.81
N LEU A 242 5.18 -26.83 13.58
CA LEU A 242 4.97 -27.89 12.58
C LEU A 242 5.64 -29.23 12.93
N ARG A 243 6.61 -29.26 13.87
CA ARG A 243 7.18 -30.51 14.38
C ARG A 243 6.24 -31.24 15.35
N PHE A 244 5.34 -30.50 16.01
CA PHE A 244 4.48 -31.01 17.07
C PHE A 244 3.00 -31.09 16.69
N LEU A 245 2.58 -30.30 15.71
CA LEU A 245 1.18 -30.16 15.34
C LEU A 245 0.98 -30.40 13.85
N PRO A 246 -0.16 -31.00 13.43
CA PRO A 246 -0.47 -31.18 12.03
C PRO A 246 -0.61 -29.84 11.30
N VAL A 247 -0.35 -29.86 10.00
CA VAL A 247 -0.37 -28.67 9.14
C VAL A 247 -1.75 -28.02 9.12
N SER A 248 -2.83 -28.81 9.10
CA SER A 248 -4.21 -28.32 9.14
C SER A 248 -4.51 -27.52 10.40
N PHE A 249 -4.12 -28.05 11.56
CA PHE A 249 -4.31 -27.36 12.83
C PHE A 249 -3.46 -26.09 12.92
N ASN A 250 -2.20 -26.12 12.47
CA ASN A 250 -1.34 -24.92 12.37
C ASN A 250 -1.97 -23.83 11.51
N GLN A 251 -2.56 -24.19 10.38
CA GLN A 251 -3.19 -23.22 9.48
C GLN A 251 -4.47 -22.65 10.08
N ALA A 252 -5.26 -23.45 10.80
CA ALA A 252 -6.43 -22.97 11.52
C ALA A 252 -6.06 -21.96 12.61
N VAL A 253 -5.05 -22.26 13.43
CA VAL A 253 -4.50 -21.29 14.39
C VAL A 253 -3.97 -20.05 13.66
N GLY A 254 -3.23 -20.23 12.55
CA GLY A 254 -2.72 -19.13 11.73
C GLY A 254 -3.81 -18.23 11.13
N ALA A 255 -5.01 -18.75 10.87
CA ALA A 255 -6.15 -17.99 10.38
C ALA A 255 -6.65 -16.93 11.39
N THR A 256 -6.23 -17.01 12.65
CA THR A 256 -6.48 -15.99 13.69
C THR A 256 -5.56 -14.77 13.59
N THR A 257 -4.63 -14.71 12.62
CA THR A 257 -3.74 -13.55 12.40
C THR A 257 -4.49 -12.20 12.41
N PRO A 258 -5.69 -12.04 11.81
CA PRO A 258 -6.45 -10.79 11.86
C PRO A 258 -6.84 -10.36 13.28
N PHE A 259 -7.10 -11.30 14.19
CA PHE A 259 -7.41 -11.00 15.59
C PHE A 259 -6.20 -10.34 16.27
N PHE A 260 -5.03 -10.99 16.21
CA PHE A 260 -3.80 -10.43 16.75
C PHE A 260 -3.43 -9.11 16.07
N THR A 261 -3.70 -8.97 14.76
CA THR A 261 -3.43 -7.75 14.01
C THR A 261 -4.27 -6.59 14.55
N ALA A 262 -5.57 -6.81 14.81
CA ALA A 262 -6.45 -5.79 15.38
C ALA A 262 -6.03 -5.38 16.80
N VAL A 263 -5.61 -6.35 17.62
CA VAL A 263 -5.10 -6.09 18.98
C VAL A 263 -3.80 -5.27 18.92
N PHE A 264 -2.79 -5.70 18.16
CA PHE A 264 -1.52 -4.98 18.06
C PHE A 264 -1.67 -3.63 17.35
N ALA A 265 -2.53 -3.51 16.35
CA ALA A 265 -2.81 -2.23 15.70
C ALA A 265 -3.39 -1.23 16.71
N TYR A 266 -4.34 -1.66 17.54
CA TYR A 266 -4.89 -0.83 18.61
C TYR A 266 -3.81 -0.44 19.64
N LEU A 267 -3.01 -1.40 20.12
CA LEU A 267 -1.95 -1.13 21.11
C LEU A 267 -0.86 -0.18 20.58
N MET A 268 -0.49 -0.30 19.30
CA MET A 268 0.61 0.47 18.72
C MET A 268 0.19 1.83 18.15
N THR A 269 -1.05 1.96 17.69
CA THR A 269 -1.52 3.19 17.02
C THR A 269 -2.59 3.94 17.80
N LEU A 270 -3.13 3.35 18.87
CA LEU A 270 -4.27 3.85 19.65
C LEU A 270 -5.53 4.14 18.84
N LYS A 271 -5.59 3.70 17.56
CA LYS A 271 -6.76 3.80 16.70
C LYS A 271 -7.59 2.53 16.82
N ARG A 272 -8.88 2.70 17.10
CA ARG A 272 -9.85 1.60 17.14
C ARG A 272 -10.38 1.32 15.73
N GLU A 273 -10.53 0.04 15.42
CA GLU A 273 -11.31 -0.40 14.25
C GLU A 273 -12.81 -0.29 14.55
N ALA A 274 -13.64 -0.39 13.51
CA ALA A 274 -15.09 -0.40 13.69
C ALA A 274 -15.53 -1.59 14.58
N TRP A 275 -16.53 -1.37 15.44
CA TRP A 275 -17.02 -2.42 16.36
C TRP A 275 -17.44 -3.71 15.62
N LEU A 276 -18.04 -3.56 14.44
CA LEU A 276 -18.40 -4.68 13.55
C LEU A 276 -17.19 -5.56 13.21
N THR A 277 -16.01 -4.97 13.00
CA THR A 277 -14.78 -5.73 12.73
C THR A 277 -14.37 -6.58 13.93
N TYR A 278 -14.50 -6.08 15.16
CA TYR A 278 -14.22 -6.87 16.36
C TYR A 278 -15.20 -8.04 16.54
N LEU A 279 -16.50 -7.82 16.29
CA LEU A 279 -17.50 -8.88 16.36
C LEU A 279 -17.20 -10.04 15.38
N THR A 280 -16.73 -9.73 14.17
CA THR A 280 -16.34 -10.77 13.20
C THR A 280 -15.14 -11.62 13.61
N LEU A 281 -14.33 -11.17 14.59
CA LEU A 281 -13.18 -11.93 15.10
C LEU A 281 -13.58 -12.96 16.17
N VAL A 282 -14.73 -12.79 16.83
CA VAL A 282 -15.25 -13.74 17.83
C VAL A 282 -15.39 -15.16 17.28
N PRO A 283 -16.07 -15.41 16.13
CA PRO A 283 -16.13 -16.76 15.56
C PRO A 283 -14.76 -17.31 15.14
N VAL A 284 -13.82 -16.46 14.74
CA VAL A 284 -12.44 -16.88 14.39
C VAL A 284 -11.73 -17.49 15.61
N VAL A 285 -11.79 -16.80 16.74
CA VAL A 285 -11.16 -17.26 17.99
C VAL A 285 -11.90 -18.46 18.58
N ALA A 286 -13.24 -18.41 18.62
CA ALA A 286 -14.07 -19.51 19.11
C ALA A 286 -13.85 -20.79 18.30
N GLY A 287 -13.73 -20.68 16.97
CA GLY A 287 -13.44 -21.81 16.09
C GLY A 287 -12.11 -22.50 16.42
N VAL A 288 -11.07 -21.73 16.72
CA VAL A 288 -9.77 -22.31 17.12
C VAL A 288 -9.81 -22.94 18.50
N ILE A 289 -10.56 -22.36 19.46
CA ILE A 289 -10.74 -22.97 20.79
C ILE A 289 -11.43 -24.34 20.66
N ILE A 290 -12.53 -24.40 19.89
CA ILE A 290 -13.26 -25.64 19.63
C ILE A 290 -12.37 -26.65 18.89
N ALA A 291 -11.65 -26.20 17.86
CA ALA A 291 -10.74 -27.07 17.10
C ALA A 291 -9.62 -27.64 17.98
N SER A 292 -9.09 -26.85 18.91
CA SER A 292 -8.03 -27.27 19.84
C SER A 292 -8.52 -28.37 20.79
N GLY A 293 -9.75 -28.27 21.30
CA GLY A 293 -10.35 -29.32 22.14
C GLY A 293 -10.72 -30.59 21.37
N GLY A 294 -10.81 -30.53 20.05
CA GLY A 294 -11.10 -31.67 19.18
C GLY A 294 -9.88 -32.27 18.48
N GLU A 295 -8.68 -31.71 18.63
CA GLU A 295 -7.50 -32.14 17.86
C GLU A 295 -6.86 -33.39 18.49
N PRO A 296 -6.86 -34.56 17.82
CA PRO A 296 -6.33 -35.80 18.41
C PRO A 296 -4.83 -35.77 18.68
N SER A 297 -4.08 -35.04 17.85
CA SER A 297 -2.62 -34.88 17.97
C SER A 297 -2.24 -33.58 18.68
N PHE A 298 -3.08 -33.11 19.61
CA PHE A 298 -2.83 -31.85 20.30
C PHE A 298 -1.59 -31.93 21.20
N HIS A 299 -0.63 -31.02 20.97
CA HIS A 299 0.56 -30.85 21.78
C HIS A 299 0.66 -29.41 22.27
N LEU A 300 0.56 -29.21 23.60
CA LEU A 300 0.50 -27.86 24.20
C LEU A 300 1.70 -26.98 23.82
N PHE A 301 2.93 -27.50 23.91
CA PHE A 301 4.11 -26.75 23.50
C PHE A 301 4.03 -26.31 22.02
N GLY A 302 3.72 -27.24 21.11
CA GLY A 302 3.50 -26.93 19.69
C GLY A 302 2.43 -25.87 19.46
N PHE A 303 1.35 -25.92 20.24
CA PHE A 303 0.25 -24.95 20.20
C PHE A 303 0.68 -23.55 20.66
N ILE A 304 1.42 -23.46 21.78
CA ILE A 304 2.00 -22.20 22.26
C ILE A 304 2.93 -21.61 21.19
N MET A 305 3.82 -22.42 20.62
CA MET A 305 4.71 -21.98 19.54
C MET A 305 3.93 -21.50 18.30
N CYS A 306 2.82 -22.17 17.96
CA CYS A 306 1.96 -21.78 16.84
C CYS A 306 1.25 -20.44 17.09
N ILE A 307 0.70 -20.22 18.30
CA ILE A 307 0.09 -18.96 18.71
C ILE A 307 1.13 -17.84 18.71
N SER A 308 2.30 -18.06 19.32
CA SER A 308 3.38 -17.08 19.35
C SER A 308 3.87 -16.73 17.95
N ALA A 309 4.00 -17.70 17.05
CA ALA A 309 4.31 -17.46 15.64
C ALA A 309 3.23 -16.60 14.96
N THR A 310 1.96 -16.89 15.21
CA THR A 310 0.82 -16.16 14.63
C THR A 310 0.75 -14.72 15.15
N ALA A 311 0.94 -14.51 16.46
CA ALA A 311 1.06 -13.19 17.06
C ALA A 311 2.26 -12.41 16.50
N ALA A 312 3.42 -13.04 16.35
CA ALA A 312 4.60 -12.42 15.74
C ALA A 312 4.36 -12.04 14.27
N ARG A 313 3.69 -12.88 13.47
CA ARG A 313 3.29 -12.53 12.09
C ARG A 313 2.38 -11.30 12.06
N ALA A 314 1.41 -11.23 12.95
CA ALA A 314 0.51 -10.09 13.06
C ALA A 314 1.27 -8.81 13.47
N LEU A 315 2.13 -8.89 14.50
CA LEU A 315 2.95 -7.78 14.95
C LEU A 315 3.89 -7.28 13.84
N LYS A 316 4.52 -8.19 13.10
CA LYS A 316 5.32 -7.86 11.90
C LYS A 316 4.49 -7.04 10.92
N THR A 317 3.27 -7.49 10.59
CA THR A 317 2.39 -6.77 9.65
C THR A 317 2.03 -5.38 10.15
N VAL A 318 1.76 -5.20 11.45
CA VAL A 318 1.47 -3.89 12.05
C VAL A 318 2.69 -2.98 12.01
N LEU A 319 3.86 -3.44 12.46
CA LEU A 319 5.12 -2.67 12.44
C LEU A 319 5.50 -2.28 11.00
N GLN A 320 5.38 -3.21 10.05
CA GLN A 320 5.59 -2.94 8.64
C GLN A 320 4.60 -1.87 8.13
N GLY A 321 3.32 -1.95 8.49
CA GLY A 321 2.30 -0.97 8.12
C GLY A 321 2.59 0.45 8.64
N ILE A 322 3.07 0.56 9.88
CA ILE A 322 3.52 1.82 10.48
C ILE A 322 4.68 2.41 9.67
N LEU A 323 5.74 1.63 9.38
CA LEU A 323 6.90 2.13 8.63
C LEU A 323 6.59 2.56 7.19
N LEU A 324 5.58 1.94 6.57
CA LEU A 324 5.12 2.28 5.23
C LEU A 324 4.17 3.50 5.20
N SER A 325 3.65 3.91 6.36
CA SER A 325 2.59 4.93 6.46
C SER A 325 2.95 6.14 7.33
N SER A 326 3.99 6.08 8.16
CA SER A 326 4.40 7.19 9.05
C SER A 326 4.81 8.45 8.29
N GLU A 327 4.20 9.58 8.63
CA GLU A 327 4.61 10.89 8.14
C GLU A 327 6.02 11.24 8.66
N GLY A 328 6.91 11.73 7.80
CA GLY A 328 8.30 12.04 8.15
C GLY A 328 9.30 10.88 8.14
N GLU A 329 8.86 9.62 8.36
CA GLU A 329 9.73 8.41 8.33
C GLU A 329 9.32 7.38 7.26
N LYS A 330 8.40 7.74 6.34
CA LYS A 330 7.85 6.83 5.33
C LYS A 330 8.92 6.16 4.48
N LEU A 331 9.01 4.84 4.59
CA LEU A 331 9.82 4.00 3.70
C LEU A 331 8.95 3.39 2.61
N ASN A 332 9.51 3.32 1.41
CA ASN A 332 8.95 2.50 0.34
C ASN A 332 9.22 1.01 0.65
N SER A 333 8.30 0.11 0.31
CA SER A 333 8.40 -1.34 0.52
C SER A 333 9.72 -1.94 0.06
N MET A 334 10.28 -1.48 -1.07
CA MET A 334 11.57 -1.99 -1.56
C MET A 334 12.76 -1.51 -0.71
N ASN A 335 12.78 -0.23 -0.31
CA ASN A 335 13.80 0.27 0.63
C ASN A 335 13.65 -0.40 2.00
N LEU A 336 12.42 -0.64 2.46
CA LEU A 336 12.17 -1.36 3.69
C LEU A 336 12.71 -2.80 3.62
N LEU A 337 12.48 -3.50 2.50
CA LEU A 337 13.03 -4.84 2.28
C LEU A 337 14.56 -4.84 2.24
N LEU A 338 15.17 -3.86 1.56
CA LEU A 338 16.62 -3.68 1.50
C LEU A 338 17.26 -3.60 2.89
N TYR A 339 16.63 -2.90 3.83
CA TYR A 339 17.15 -2.77 5.20
C TYR A 339 16.74 -3.93 6.12
N MET A 340 15.53 -4.46 5.95
CA MET A 340 14.99 -5.54 6.78
C MET A 340 15.70 -6.88 6.52
N ALA A 341 15.94 -7.21 5.26
CA ALA A 341 16.46 -8.51 4.83
C ALA A 341 17.85 -8.85 5.37
N PRO A 342 18.89 -7.99 5.31
CA PRO A 342 20.20 -8.32 5.86
C PRO A 342 20.15 -8.49 7.39
N MET A 343 19.35 -7.69 8.10
CA MET A 343 19.14 -7.85 9.54
C MET A 343 18.44 -9.18 9.86
N ALA A 344 17.49 -9.60 9.02
CA ALA A 344 16.84 -10.90 9.17
C ALA A 344 17.81 -12.06 8.95
N VAL A 345 18.77 -11.95 8.02
CA VAL A 345 19.85 -12.95 7.85
C VAL A 345 20.68 -13.06 9.12
N VAL A 346 21.09 -11.93 9.71
CA VAL A 346 21.86 -11.91 10.97
C VAL A 346 21.11 -12.59 12.11
N PHE A 347 19.80 -12.35 12.24
CA PHE A 347 18.99 -12.99 13.28
C PHE A 347 18.63 -14.46 13.00
N LEU A 348 18.50 -14.85 11.72
CA LEU A 348 18.22 -16.24 11.35
C LEU A 348 19.46 -17.13 11.44
N LEU A 349 20.66 -16.59 11.23
CA LEU A 349 21.92 -17.34 11.26
C LEU A 349 22.08 -18.19 12.55
N PRO A 350 21.97 -17.66 13.78
CA PRO A 350 22.07 -18.47 14.98
C PRO A 350 20.97 -19.54 15.06
N ALA A 351 19.73 -19.23 14.65
CA ALA A 351 18.65 -20.20 14.61
C ALA A 351 18.92 -21.35 13.63
N THR A 352 19.50 -21.05 12.45
CA THR A 352 19.91 -22.09 11.50
C THR A 352 21.02 -22.97 12.06
N LEU A 353 22.03 -22.39 12.72
CA LEU A 353 23.14 -23.18 13.27
C LEU A 353 22.71 -24.09 14.42
N ILE A 354 21.77 -23.66 15.26
CA ILE A 354 21.29 -24.43 16.43
C ILE A 354 20.24 -25.48 16.04
N MET A 355 19.34 -25.16 15.10
CA MET A 355 18.17 -26.01 14.81
C MET A 355 18.33 -26.89 13.57
N GLU A 356 19.26 -26.52 12.69
CA GLU A 356 19.50 -27.12 11.38
C GLU A 356 21.01 -27.39 11.24
N GLU A 357 21.54 -28.21 12.16
CA GLU A 357 22.94 -28.57 12.23
C GLU A 357 23.47 -29.13 10.90
N ASN A 358 24.69 -28.73 10.53
CA ASN A 358 25.38 -29.13 9.31
C ASN A 358 24.61 -28.86 7.99
N VAL A 359 23.64 -27.93 7.99
CA VAL A 359 22.88 -27.59 6.78
C VAL A 359 23.77 -27.20 5.60
N VAL A 360 24.88 -26.50 5.85
CA VAL A 360 25.84 -26.11 4.79
C VAL A 360 26.55 -27.33 4.20
N GLY A 361 27.03 -28.24 5.05
CA GLY A 361 27.69 -29.47 4.61
C GLY A 361 26.74 -30.39 3.83
N ILE A 362 25.49 -30.50 4.29
CA ILE A 362 24.45 -31.31 3.63
C ILE A 362 24.03 -30.68 2.31
N THR A 363 23.90 -29.35 2.23
CA THR A 363 23.65 -28.64 0.97
C THR A 363 24.79 -28.86 -0.01
N LEU A 364 26.04 -28.82 0.46
CA LEU A 364 27.22 -29.04 -0.39
C LEU A 364 27.32 -30.50 -0.86
N ALA A 365 26.98 -31.47 -0.01
CA ALA A 365 26.91 -32.87 -0.37
C ALA A 365 25.83 -33.12 -1.44
N LEU A 366 24.60 -32.63 -1.22
CA LEU A 366 23.53 -32.71 -2.22
C LEU A 366 23.93 -32.00 -3.53
N ALA A 367 24.67 -30.90 -3.46
CA ALA A 367 25.13 -30.20 -4.65
C ALA A 367 26.24 -30.92 -5.43
N ARG A 368 27.04 -31.76 -4.75
CA ARG A 368 27.99 -32.67 -5.42
C ARG A 368 27.27 -33.79 -6.15
N ASP A 369 26.20 -34.31 -5.57
CA ASP A 369 25.39 -35.37 -6.17
C ASP A 369 24.51 -34.85 -7.31
N ASP A 370 23.83 -33.72 -7.10
CA ASP A 370 23.00 -33.04 -8.10
C ASP A 370 23.11 -31.52 -7.99
N ILE A 371 23.88 -30.92 -8.91
CA ILE A 371 24.09 -29.47 -8.98
C ILE A 371 22.79 -28.67 -9.16
N LYS A 372 21.69 -29.32 -9.60
CA LYS A 372 20.39 -28.67 -9.76
C LYS A 372 19.85 -28.09 -8.45
N ILE A 373 20.23 -28.63 -7.29
CA ILE A 373 19.81 -28.07 -5.99
C ILE A 373 20.18 -26.59 -5.86
N ILE A 374 21.37 -26.20 -6.31
CA ILE A 374 21.84 -24.82 -6.24
C ILE A 374 20.94 -23.94 -7.10
N TRP A 375 20.63 -24.38 -8.32
CA TRP A 375 19.72 -23.67 -9.22
C TRP A 375 18.31 -23.57 -8.67
N TYR A 376 17.78 -24.64 -8.05
CA TYR A 376 16.46 -24.59 -7.40
C TYR A 376 16.45 -23.63 -6.22
N LEU A 377 17.48 -23.62 -5.37
CA LEU A 377 17.60 -22.68 -4.25
C LEU A 377 17.72 -21.24 -4.72
N LEU A 378 18.55 -20.96 -5.73
CA LEU A 378 18.71 -19.63 -6.32
C LEU A 378 17.41 -19.16 -6.97
N PHE A 379 16.76 -20.00 -7.77
CA PHE A 379 15.51 -19.65 -8.45
C PHE A 379 14.36 -19.43 -7.45
N ASN A 380 14.25 -20.29 -6.44
CA ASN A 380 13.26 -20.14 -5.38
C ASN A 380 13.49 -18.85 -4.56
N SER A 381 14.76 -18.51 -4.28
CA SER A 381 15.12 -17.27 -3.58
C SER A 381 14.87 -16.02 -4.45
N ALA A 382 15.14 -16.08 -5.75
CA ALA A 382 14.82 -15.02 -6.70
C ALA A 382 13.30 -14.81 -6.83
N LEU A 383 12.52 -15.90 -6.84
CA LEU A 383 11.05 -15.83 -6.79
C LEU A 383 10.55 -15.18 -5.50
N ALA A 384 11.19 -15.44 -4.34
CA ALA A 384 10.84 -14.77 -3.08
C ALA A 384 11.05 -13.25 -3.16
N TYR A 385 12.12 -12.79 -3.81
CA TYR A 385 12.29 -11.36 -4.12
C TYR A 385 11.20 -10.86 -5.09
N PHE A 386 10.91 -11.61 -6.15
CA PHE A 386 9.90 -11.25 -7.14
C PHE A 386 8.49 -11.14 -6.55
N VAL A 387 8.14 -11.96 -5.54
CA VAL A 387 6.91 -11.81 -4.75
C VAL A 387 6.86 -10.45 -4.07
N ASN A 388 7.96 -10.00 -3.45
CA ASN A 388 8.00 -8.69 -2.79
C ASN A 388 7.94 -7.54 -3.80
N LEU A 389 8.62 -7.66 -4.94
CA LEU A 389 8.57 -6.68 -6.03
C LEU A 389 7.15 -6.56 -6.60
N THR A 390 6.53 -7.67 -6.97
CA THR A 390 5.17 -7.69 -7.51
C THR A 390 4.15 -7.22 -6.48
N ASN A 391 4.34 -7.52 -5.19
CA ASN A 391 3.50 -7.00 -4.11
C ASN A 391 3.56 -5.46 -4.04
N PHE A 392 4.74 -4.87 -4.18
CA PHE A 392 4.91 -3.41 -4.26
C PHE A 392 4.21 -2.83 -5.51
N LEU A 393 4.43 -3.43 -6.68
CA LEU A 393 3.82 -2.97 -7.93
C LEU A 393 2.30 -3.06 -7.90
N VAL A 394 1.74 -4.16 -7.39
CA VAL A 394 0.30 -4.32 -7.21
C VAL A 394 -0.24 -3.29 -6.21
N THR A 395 0.44 -3.07 -5.08
CA THR A 395 0.03 -2.05 -4.10
C THR A 395 -0.03 -0.65 -4.73
N LYS A 396 0.92 -0.32 -5.62
CA LYS A 396 0.97 0.97 -6.33
C LYS A 396 -0.19 1.17 -7.31
N HIS A 397 -0.61 0.10 -7.99
CA HIS A 397 -1.64 0.16 -9.04
C HIS A 397 -3.06 -0.24 -8.57
N THR A 398 -3.18 -0.81 -7.37
CA THR A 398 -4.46 -1.21 -6.77
C THR A 398 -4.65 -0.53 -5.40
N SER A 399 -4.74 -1.30 -4.32
CA SER A 399 -4.76 -0.79 -2.94
C SER A 399 -4.17 -1.83 -1.99
N ALA A 400 -3.59 -1.38 -0.88
CA ALA A 400 -3.11 -2.27 0.18
C ALA A 400 -4.23 -3.15 0.77
N LEU A 401 -5.48 -2.67 0.77
CA LEU A 401 -6.65 -3.42 1.23
C LEU A 401 -6.90 -4.66 0.36
N THR A 402 -6.76 -4.52 -0.97
CA THR A 402 -6.98 -5.63 -1.91
C THR A 402 -6.05 -6.80 -1.59
N LEU A 403 -4.76 -6.51 -1.35
CA LEU A 403 -3.77 -7.51 -0.99
C LEU A 403 -4.05 -8.14 0.38
N GLN A 404 -4.53 -7.36 1.35
CA GLN A 404 -4.89 -7.86 2.68
C GLN A 404 -6.07 -8.85 2.62
N VAL A 405 -7.12 -8.51 1.87
CA VAL A 405 -8.28 -9.39 1.67
C VAL A 405 -7.86 -10.71 0.99
N LEU A 406 -7.07 -10.63 -0.08
CA LEU A 406 -6.60 -11.83 -0.79
C LEU A 406 -5.70 -12.69 0.10
N GLY A 407 -4.90 -12.07 0.98
CA GLY A 407 -4.12 -12.76 2.00
C GLY A 407 -4.99 -13.54 2.98
N ASN A 408 -6.07 -12.94 3.48
CA ASN A 408 -7.01 -13.62 4.39
C ASN A 408 -7.71 -14.79 3.69
N ALA A 409 -8.17 -14.59 2.45
CA ALA A 409 -8.77 -15.64 1.65
C ALA A 409 -7.81 -16.80 1.41
N LYS A 410 -6.53 -16.52 1.10
CA LYS A 410 -5.47 -17.53 0.99
C LYS A 410 -5.32 -18.33 2.29
N GLY A 411 -5.39 -17.69 3.45
CA GLY A 411 -5.34 -18.35 4.75
C GLY A 411 -6.49 -19.34 4.94
N ALA A 412 -7.73 -18.91 4.68
CA ALA A 412 -8.91 -19.78 4.76
C ALA A 412 -8.84 -20.96 3.79
N VAL A 413 -8.44 -20.72 2.54
CA VAL A 413 -8.26 -21.78 1.53
C VAL A 413 -7.17 -22.77 1.96
N ALA A 414 -6.07 -22.30 2.57
CA ALA A 414 -5.02 -23.17 3.05
C ALA A 414 -5.58 -24.20 4.05
N VAL A 415 -6.38 -23.77 5.04
CA VAL A 415 -7.01 -24.66 6.03
C VAL A 415 -7.80 -25.77 5.35
N VAL A 416 -8.66 -25.43 4.38
CA VAL A 416 -9.48 -26.43 3.67
C VAL A 416 -8.59 -27.39 2.88
N VAL A 417 -7.63 -26.85 2.11
CA VAL A 417 -6.74 -27.64 1.25
C VAL A 417 -5.85 -28.57 2.07
N SER A 418 -5.37 -28.15 3.24
CA SER A 418 -4.53 -29.01 4.08
C SER A 418 -5.32 -30.18 4.67
N ILE A 419 -6.57 -29.99 5.07
CA ILE A 419 -7.43 -31.09 5.53
C ILE A 419 -7.62 -32.12 4.40
N LEU A 420 -7.92 -31.66 3.18
CA LEU A 420 -8.15 -32.53 2.03
C LEU A 420 -6.89 -33.29 1.58
N ILE A 421 -5.73 -32.64 1.60
CA ILE A 421 -4.46 -33.23 1.13
C ILE A 421 -3.85 -34.15 2.19
N PHE A 422 -3.74 -33.69 3.44
CA PHE A 422 -3.01 -34.43 4.47
C PHE A 422 -3.85 -35.54 5.09
N ARG A 423 -5.19 -35.49 4.96
CA ARG A 423 -6.13 -36.52 5.46
C ARG A 423 -5.84 -36.94 6.91
N ASN A 424 -5.39 -36.00 7.73
CA ASN A 424 -5.15 -36.24 9.16
C ASN A 424 -6.48 -36.61 9.83
N PRO A 425 -6.49 -37.45 10.88
CA PRO A 425 -7.70 -37.76 11.62
C PRO A 425 -8.24 -36.48 12.28
N VAL A 426 -9.37 -35.97 11.79
CA VAL A 426 -10.06 -34.81 12.37
C VAL A 426 -11.34 -35.29 13.04
N SER A 427 -11.51 -34.96 14.32
CA SER A 427 -12.76 -35.25 15.04
C SER A 427 -13.92 -34.38 14.52
N VAL A 428 -15.15 -34.78 14.83
CA VAL A 428 -16.33 -33.97 14.49
C VAL A 428 -16.27 -32.59 15.14
N THR A 429 -15.79 -32.51 16.38
CA THR A 429 -15.58 -31.23 17.09
C THR A 429 -14.51 -30.39 16.40
N GLY A 430 -13.40 -31.01 15.94
CA GLY A 430 -12.36 -30.37 15.13
C GLY A 430 -12.91 -29.77 13.84
N MET A 431 -13.73 -30.53 13.11
CA MET A 431 -14.37 -30.08 11.86
C MET A 431 -15.29 -28.86 12.08
N LEU A 432 -16.08 -28.86 13.16
CA LEU A 432 -16.91 -27.71 13.54
C LEU A 432 -16.05 -26.47 13.84
N GLY A 433 -14.96 -26.63 14.58
CA GLY A 433 -14.02 -25.55 14.88
C GLY A 433 -13.35 -24.96 13.64
N TYR A 434 -12.88 -25.80 12.72
CA TYR A 434 -12.30 -25.35 11.45
C TYR A 434 -13.31 -24.60 10.58
N THR A 435 -14.56 -25.09 10.52
CA THR A 435 -15.64 -24.46 9.75
C THR A 435 -15.97 -23.08 10.31
N LEU A 436 -16.11 -22.98 11.64
CA LEU A 436 -16.38 -21.71 12.32
C LEU A 436 -15.24 -20.70 12.13
N THR A 437 -13.99 -21.17 12.16
CA THR A 437 -12.81 -20.33 11.91
C THR A 437 -12.82 -19.75 10.49
N VAL A 438 -13.02 -20.60 9.48
CA VAL A 438 -13.09 -20.18 8.06
C VAL A 438 -14.23 -19.20 7.84
N PHE A 439 -15.41 -19.49 8.38
CA PHE A 439 -16.57 -18.60 8.32
C PHE A 439 -16.27 -17.22 8.93
N GLY A 440 -15.65 -17.19 10.11
CA GLY A 440 -15.25 -15.93 10.76
C GLY A 440 -14.25 -15.11 9.92
N VAL A 441 -13.30 -15.75 9.26
CA VAL A 441 -12.33 -15.05 8.38
C VAL A 441 -13.00 -14.43 7.16
N ILE A 442 -14.01 -15.12 6.60
CA ILE A 442 -14.82 -14.59 5.49
C ILE A 442 -15.61 -13.37 5.98
N LEU A 443 -16.31 -13.48 7.10
CA LEU A 443 -17.06 -12.37 7.71
C LEU A 443 -16.15 -11.16 7.99
N TYR A 444 -14.97 -11.39 8.57
CA TYR A 444 -13.99 -10.33 8.82
C TYR A 444 -13.55 -9.64 7.53
N SER A 445 -13.28 -10.43 6.49
CA SER A 445 -12.86 -9.89 5.19
C SER A 445 -13.96 -9.05 4.52
N GLU A 446 -15.22 -9.40 4.71
CA GLU A 446 -16.36 -8.61 4.25
C GLU A 446 -16.57 -7.35 5.10
N ALA A 447 -16.51 -7.46 6.42
CA ALA A 447 -16.64 -6.31 7.31
C ALA A 447 -15.54 -5.26 7.05
N LYS A 448 -14.29 -5.70 6.87
CA LYS A 448 -13.15 -4.83 6.53
C LYS A 448 -13.31 -4.13 5.17
N LYS A 449 -13.99 -4.76 4.21
CA LYS A 449 -14.33 -4.12 2.92
C LYS A 449 -15.41 -3.06 3.08
N ARG A 450 -16.39 -3.27 3.96
CA ARG A 450 -17.53 -2.38 4.19
C ARG A 450 -17.21 -1.19 5.09
N SER A 451 -16.23 -1.32 5.99
CA SER A 451 -15.86 -0.29 6.98
C SER A 451 -14.97 0.83 6.42
N LYS A 452 -14.90 0.99 5.10
CA LYS A 452 -14.02 1.94 4.40
C LYS A 452 -14.86 2.74 3.41
#